data_AF-A0A0C9WGW6-F1
#
_entry.id   AF-A0A0C9WGW6-F1
#
_cell.length_a   1.000
_cell.length_b   1.000
_cell.length_c   1.000
_cell.angle_alpha   90.00
_cell.angle_beta   90.00
_cell.angle_gamma   90.00
#
_symmetry.space_group_name_H-M   'P 1'
#
loop_
_entity.id
_entity.type
_entity.pdbx_description
1 polymer ?
#
loop_
_entity_poly.entity_id
_entity_poly.type
_entity_poly.pdbx_seq_one_letter_code
_entity_poly.pdbx_strand_id
1 'polypeptide(L)'
;MHLATFNLSDLILPLWRGQFDHDRRDPPSNWPWAVLQGEIWESHGMAVSAATPYLPGSFDRPPRNIAEKINSGYKAWEWLLYLYGLAPALLFGILPEPYYSHFCKLVRAMRIIQQYHISSSDLILADGLLRSFAYEFEVLYYQRREDRIHFCRQSIHALLHLASEVTRIGPPICSSQWTMERTIGNLGEEIRQPSNPYANLSQRGLLRCQVNALIAMVPDLNPSRCDSDLPRGALDLTGGYVLLRAQDRYSRLMKETEAMALKKYIQSHHSLTQLGKDWPPKIVRWARLRLPNGQVARSRWKEALKPINKIRIARNFIVDNSVSLGEVLYYFQCRIKGSLSTLAVISVYSSPLPDLLTRSHGTFKSCKYFGDHNLIVVDVTSIKAVVAMIPHSPPGIDVGEDQYYYLVERPGLDVTDLGGIHERFNSET
;
A
#
# COMPACT_ATOMS: atom_id res chain seq x y z
N MET A 1 -16.06 -6.00 -2.08
CA MET A 1 -15.94 -4.56 -1.74
C MET A 1 -16.47 -4.29 -0.33
N HIS A 2 -17.80 -4.27 -0.11
CA HIS A 2 -18.39 -3.90 1.20
C HIS A 2 -17.95 -4.78 2.38
N LEU A 3 -17.82 -6.10 2.16
CA LEU A 3 -17.33 -7.02 3.21
C LEU A 3 -16.01 -6.54 3.82
N ALA A 4 -15.02 -6.30 2.97
CA ALA A 4 -13.68 -5.88 3.38
C ALA A 4 -13.66 -4.48 4.00
N THR A 5 -14.60 -3.63 3.62
CA THR A 5 -14.65 -2.23 4.05
C THR A 5 -15.62 -2.09 5.22
N PHE A 6 -16.87 -1.77 4.95
CA PHE A 6 -17.88 -1.40 5.92
C PHE A 6 -18.25 -2.55 6.86
N ASN A 7 -18.50 -3.76 6.36
CA ASN A 7 -19.08 -4.80 7.20
C ASN A 7 -18.12 -5.30 8.29
N LEU A 8 -16.82 -5.37 7.99
CA LEU A 8 -15.81 -5.73 8.99
C LEU A 8 -15.44 -4.55 9.87
N SER A 9 -15.35 -3.33 9.33
CA SER A 9 -15.10 -2.13 10.15
C SER A 9 -16.23 -1.87 11.15
N ASP A 10 -17.48 -2.06 10.74
CA ASP A 10 -18.68 -1.84 11.54
C ASP A 10 -18.89 -2.93 12.60
N LEU A 11 -18.14 -4.04 12.50
CA LEU A 11 -18.10 -5.07 13.54
C LEU A 11 -16.93 -4.83 14.51
N ILE A 12 -15.72 -4.81 13.96
CA ILE A 12 -14.49 -4.90 14.73
C ILE A 12 -14.23 -3.61 15.51
N LEU A 13 -14.44 -2.44 14.88
CA LEU A 13 -14.09 -1.18 15.51
C LEU A 13 -15.03 -0.82 16.68
N PRO A 14 -16.37 -0.98 16.58
CA PRO A 14 -17.22 -0.74 17.74
C PRO A 14 -16.96 -1.72 18.89
N LEU A 15 -16.56 -2.97 18.61
CA LEU A 15 -16.08 -3.90 19.65
C LEU A 15 -14.86 -3.32 20.38
N TRP A 16 -13.84 -2.89 19.64
CA TRP A 16 -12.63 -2.30 20.25
C TRP A 16 -12.87 -0.97 20.95
N ARG A 17 -13.92 -0.24 20.60
CA ARG A 17 -14.32 1.00 21.26
C ARG A 17 -15.25 0.77 22.45
N GLY A 18 -15.73 -0.45 22.68
CA GLY A 18 -16.78 -0.73 23.67
C GLY A 18 -18.11 -0.03 23.35
N GLN A 19 -18.39 0.22 22.07
CA GLN A 19 -19.60 0.89 21.59
C GLN A 19 -20.59 -0.07 20.91
N PHE A 20 -20.31 -1.37 20.96
CA PHE A 20 -21.29 -2.36 20.53
C PHE A 20 -22.44 -2.44 21.55
N ASP A 21 -23.64 -2.76 21.07
CA ASP A 21 -24.76 -3.07 21.95
C ASP A 21 -24.36 -4.20 22.91
N HIS A 22 -24.90 -4.18 24.13
CA HIS A 22 -24.52 -5.14 25.16
C HIS A 22 -25.66 -5.38 26.13
N ASP A 23 -25.69 -6.58 26.71
CA ASP A 23 -26.58 -6.89 27.82
C ASP A 23 -26.13 -6.14 29.09
N ARG A 24 -27.08 -5.84 29.98
CA ARG A 24 -26.81 -5.18 31.27
C ARG A 24 -25.78 -5.93 32.12
N ARG A 25 -25.67 -7.25 31.98
CA ARG A 25 -24.71 -8.11 32.70
C ARG A 25 -23.35 -8.21 32.02
N ASP A 26 -23.20 -7.66 30.82
CA ASP A 26 -21.96 -7.68 30.05
C ASP A 26 -21.48 -6.28 29.64
N PRO A 27 -21.26 -5.37 30.60
CA PRO A 27 -20.82 -4.02 30.29
C PRO A 27 -19.45 -4.02 29.58
N PRO A 28 -19.19 -3.06 28.67
CA PRO A 28 -17.91 -2.96 27.96
C PRO A 28 -16.67 -2.84 28.85
N SER A 29 -16.81 -2.44 30.11
CA SER A 29 -15.74 -2.47 31.11
C SER A 29 -15.14 -3.87 31.33
N ASN A 30 -15.91 -4.92 31.02
CA ASN A 30 -15.49 -6.31 31.15
C ASN A 30 -14.85 -6.84 29.87
N TRP A 31 -14.77 -6.04 28.81
CA TRP A 31 -14.24 -6.46 27.51
C TRP A 31 -12.75 -6.11 27.43
N PRO A 32 -11.83 -7.08 27.52
CA PRO A 32 -10.39 -6.81 27.48
C PRO A 32 -9.92 -6.22 26.13
N TRP A 33 -10.73 -6.34 25.08
CA TRP A 33 -10.47 -5.75 23.76
C TRP A 33 -11.00 -4.33 23.60
N ALA A 34 -11.81 -3.79 24.53
CA ALA A 34 -12.41 -2.47 24.45
C ALA A 34 -11.42 -1.35 24.81
N VAL A 35 -10.29 -1.31 24.10
CA VAL A 35 -9.12 -0.47 24.42
C VAL A 35 -9.15 0.92 23.78
N LEU A 36 -9.95 1.12 22.72
CA LEU A 36 -10.03 2.38 21.98
C LEU A 36 -11.07 3.31 22.60
N GLN A 37 -10.80 3.78 23.83
CA GLN A 37 -11.66 4.68 24.60
C GLN A 37 -10.91 5.93 25.04
N GLY A 38 -11.64 7.03 25.29
CA GLY A 38 -11.07 8.29 25.80
C GLY A 38 -9.86 8.79 24.99
N GLU A 39 -8.79 9.14 25.69
CA GLU A 39 -7.55 9.67 25.10
C GLU A 39 -6.86 8.69 24.14
N ILE A 40 -7.00 7.37 24.36
CA ILE A 40 -6.42 6.36 23.46
C ILE A 40 -7.09 6.44 22.08
N TRP A 41 -8.42 6.63 22.04
CA TRP A 41 -9.16 6.77 20.80
C TRP A 41 -8.79 8.04 20.03
N GLU A 42 -8.66 9.16 20.74
CA GLU A 42 -8.27 10.44 20.16
C GLU A 42 -6.84 10.39 19.61
N SER A 43 -5.92 9.82 20.39
CA SER A 43 -4.51 9.62 19.99
C SER A 43 -4.39 8.71 18.78
N HIS A 44 -5.15 7.61 18.75
CA HIS A 44 -5.22 6.71 17.60
C HIS A 44 -5.72 7.44 16.35
N GLY A 45 -6.77 8.25 16.49
CA GLY A 45 -7.30 9.10 15.43
C GLY A 45 -6.26 10.08 14.86
N MET A 46 -5.51 10.75 15.74
CA MET A 46 -4.42 11.63 15.36
C MET A 46 -3.31 10.88 14.62
N ALA A 47 -2.90 9.70 15.12
CA ALA A 47 -1.88 8.85 14.49
C ALA A 47 -2.28 8.42 13.07
N VAL A 48 -3.55 8.05 12.85
CA VAL A 48 -4.08 7.74 11.51
C VAL A 48 -3.90 8.94 10.56
N SER A 49 -4.27 10.14 11.00
CA SER A 49 -4.13 11.35 10.18
C SER A 49 -2.67 11.74 9.91
N ALA A 50 -1.78 11.50 10.89
CA ALA A 50 -0.36 11.81 10.81
C ALA A 50 0.38 10.96 9.75
N ALA A 51 -0.18 9.81 9.36
CA ALA A 51 0.33 9.00 8.26
C ALA A 51 0.10 9.62 6.87
N THR A 52 -0.82 10.60 6.73
CA THR A 52 -1.23 11.18 5.44
C THR A 52 -0.06 11.62 4.54
N PRO A 53 0.97 12.35 5.04
CA PRO A 53 2.09 12.76 4.20
C PRO A 53 2.94 11.62 3.65
N TYR A 54 2.89 10.46 4.31
CA TYR A 54 3.71 9.29 3.97
C TYR A 54 3.00 8.31 3.03
N LEU A 55 1.70 8.50 2.80
CA LEU A 55 0.91 7.72 1.85
C LEU A 55 1.01 8.35 0.45
N PRO A 56 1.66 7.71 -0.54
CA PRO A 56 1.84 8.26 -1.88
C PRO A 56 0.50 8.59 -2.56
N GLY A 57 0.51 9.53 -3.51
CA GLY A 57 -0.69 9.85 -4.30
C GLY A 57 -1.29 8.66 -5.06
N SER A 58 -0.47 7.64 -5.38
CA SER A 58 -0.93 6.37 -5.98
C SER A 58 -1.83 5.55 -5.06
N PHE A 59 -1.86 5.84 -3.76
CA PHE A 59 -2.75 5.22 -2.78
C PHE A 59 -4.14 5.89 -2.76
N ASP A 60 -4.45 6.75 -3.73
CA ASP A 60 -5.72 7.49 -3.82
C ASP A 60 -5.99 8.26 -2.51
N ARG A 61 -7.19 8.19 -1.94
CA ARG A 61 -7.58 8.98 -0.77
C ARG A 61 -6.94 8.46 0.53
N PRO A 62 -6.11 9.26 1.23
CA PRO A 62 -5.54 8.85 2.52
C PRO A 62 -6.62 8.84 3.61
N PRO A 63 -6.53 7.93 4.60
CA PRO A 63 -7.44 7.88 5.74
C PRO A 63 -7.39 9.16 6.58
N ARG A 64 -8.55 9.77 6.82
CA ARG A 64 -8.69 10.90 7.76
C ARG A 64 -8.63 10.44 9.22
N ASN A 65 -8.52 11.41 10.14
CA ASN A 65 -8.66 11.16 11.58
C ASN A 65 -9.97 10.39 11.83
N ILE A 66 -9.82 9.13 12.21
CA ILE A 66 -10.95 8.21 12.35
C ILE A 66 -11.81 8.56 13.57
N ALA A 67 -11.22 9.15 14.61
CA ALA A 67 -11.95 9.59 15.80
C ALA A 67 -12.93 10.73 15.49
N GLU A 68 -12.54 11.64 14.60
CA GLU A 68 -13.38 12.79 14.20
C GLU A 68 -14.33 12.48 13.05
N LYS A 69 -13.95 11.56 12.15
CA LYS A 69 -14.60 11.44 10.82
C LYS A 69 -15.42 10.17 10.62
N ILE A 70 -15.41 9.22 11.55
CA ILE A 70 -16.15 7.96 11.42
C ILE A 70 -17.64 8.18 11.09
N ASN A 71 -18.29 9.14 11.75
CA ASN A 71 -19.72 9.43 11.59
C ASN A 71 -20.04 10.45 10.48
N SER A 72 -19.04 10.94 9.73
CA SER A 72 -19.22 11.98 8.70
C SER A 72 -18.83 11.50 7.30
N GLY A 73 -19.14 10.24 6.99
CA GLY A 73 -18.93 9.66 5.66
C GLY A 73 -17.48 9.22 5.43
N TYR A 74 -16.95 8.40 6.32
CA TYR A 74 -15.67 7.69 6.12
C TYR A 74 -15.79 6.78 4.89
N LYS A 75 -14.91 6.97 3.90
CA LYS A 75 -15.05 6.29 2.61
C LYS A 75 -14.52 4.86 2.69
N ALA A 76 -15.07 3.99 1.85
CA ALA A 76 -14.64 2.59 1.74
C ALA A 76 -13.12 2.45 1.50
N TRP A 77 -12.54 3.30 0.64
CA TRP A 77 -11.09 3.28 0.41
C TRP A 77 -10.25 3.70 1.64
N GLU A 78 -10.78 4.63 2.45
CA GLU A 78 -10.14 5.01 3.72
C GLU A 78 -10.18 3.83 4.71
N TRP A 79 -11.28 3.08 4.76
CA TRP A 79 -11.38 1.86 5.56
C TRP A 79 -10.35 0.80 5.15
N LEU A 80 -10.16 0.57 3.85
CA LEU A 80 -9.15 -0.40 3.37
C LEU A 80 -7.74 -0.02 3.82
N LEU A 81 -7.35 1.24 3.60
CA LEU A 81 -6.03 1.73 3.96
C LEU A 81 -5.83 1.78 5.48
N TYR A 82 -6.86 2.16 6.24
CA TYR A 82 -6.81 2.13 7.68
C TYR A 82 -6.66 0.69 8.19
N LEU A 83 -7.65 -0.16 7.92
CA LEU A 83 -7.77 -1.47 8.56
C LEU A 83 -6.66 -2.44 8.13
N TYR A 84 -6.32 -2.46 6.84
CA TYR A 84 -5.34 -3.42 6.32
C TYR A 84 -3.95 -2.81 6.11
N GLY A 85 -3.83 -1.48 6.06
CA GLY A 85 -2.56 -0.79 5.92
C GLY A 85 -1.98 -0.35 7.26
N LEU A 86 -2.64 0.61 7.91
CA LEU A 86 -2.12 1.31 9.09
C LEU A 86 -2.35 0.57 10.42
N ALA A 87 -3.54 -0.02 10.60
CA ALA A 87 -3.98 -0.57 11.88
C ALA A 87 -3.06 -1.68 12.45
N PRO A 88 -2.44 -2.59 11.67
CA PRO A 88 -1.50 -3.57 12.23
C PRO A 88 -0.34 -2.94 13.01
N ALA A 89 0.18 -1.81 12.52
CA ALA A 89 1.24 -1.08 13.21
C ALA A 89 0.67 -0.24 14.35
N LEU A 90 -0.42 0.50 14.09
CA LEU A 90 -0.99 1.43 15.06
C LEU A 90 -1.64 0.75 16.27
N LEU A 91 -2.12 -0.49 16.14
CA LEU A 91 -2.73 -1.25 17.23
C LEU A 91 -1.74 -2.15 17.98
N PHE A 92 -0.49 -2.25 17.52
CA PHE A 92 0.52 -3.05 18.22
C PHE A 92 0.83 -2.42 19.58
N GLY A 93 0.66 -3.20 20.65
CA GLY A 93 0.79 -2.72 22.03
C GLY A 93 -0.43 -1.97 22.58
N ILE A 94 -1.42 -1.66 21.74
CA ILE A 94 -2.72 -1.12 22.18
C ILE A 94 -3.73 -2.25 22.34
N LEU A 95 -3.88 -3.08 21.31
CA LEU A 95 -4.75 -4.25 21.37
C LEU A 95 -3.99 -5.39 22.07
N PRO A 96 -4.50 -5.97 23.17
CA PRO A 96 -3.79 -7.00 23.90
C PRO A 96 -3.80 -8.32 23.16
N GLU A 97 -2.85 -9.19 23.48
CA GLU A 97 -2.95 -10.60 23.08
C GLU A 97 -4.11 -11.28 23.82
N PRO A 98 -4.84 -12.21 23.18
CA PRO A 98 -4.63 -12.76 21.82
C PRO A 98 -5.31 -11.97 20.68
N TYR A 99 -5.97 -10.85 20.99
CA TYR A 99 -6.80 -10.10 20.02
C TYR A 99 -5.96 -9.43 18.93
N TYR A 100 -4.74 -8.99 19.23
CA TYR A 100 -3.82 -8.46 18.23
C TYR A 100 -3.39 -9.51 17.21
N SER A 101 -2.92 -10.67 17.67
CA SER A 101 -2.56 -11.78 16.79
C SER A 101 -3.76 -12.23 15.94
N HIS A 102 -4.94 -12.34 16.55
CA HIS A 102 -6.20 -12.64 15.86
C HIS A 102 -6.50 -11.65 14.73
N PHE A 103 -6.46 -10.34 15.02
CA PHE A 103 -6.65 -9.29 14.02
C PHE A 103 -5.63 -9.38 12.87
N CYS A 104 -4.37 -9.66 13.18
CA CYS A 104 -3.32 -9.77 12.18
C CYS A 104 -3.55 -10.92 11.18
N LYS A 105 -4.19 -12.03 11.60
CA LYS A 105 -4.60 -13.10 10.67
C LYS A 105 -5.59 -12.62 9.62
N LEU A 106 -6.61 -11.86 10.05
CA LEU A 106 -7.56 -11.23 9.12
C LEU A 106 -6.82 -10.31 8.16
N VAL A 107 -5.93 -9.45 8.67
CA VAL A 107 -5.21 -8.51 7.80
C VAL A 107 -4.36 -9.22 6.77
N ARG A 108 -3.62 -10.26 7.19
CA ARG A 108 -2.78 -11.06 6.29
C ARG A 108 -3.62 -11.71 5.20
N ALA A 109 -4.71 -12.37 5.56
CA ALA A 109 -5.58 -13.02 4.59
C ALA A 109 -6.23 -12.01 3.63
N MET A 110 -6.73 -10.88 4.13
CA MET A 110 -7.38 -9.87 3.30
C MET A 110 -6.40 -9.16 2.36
N ARG A 111 -5.13 -8.98 2.76
CA ARG A 111 -4.08 -8.48 1.86
C ARG A 111 -3.86 -9.43 0.68
N ILE A 112 -3.89 -10.75 0.90
CA ILE A 112 -3.79 -11.76 -0.17
C ILE A 112 -5.02 -11.73 -1.06
N ILE A 113 -6.22 -11.87 -0.49
CA ILE A 113 -7.49 -11.97 -1.23
C ILE A 113 -7.76 -10.74 -2.12
N GLN A 114 -7.17 -9.60 -1.81
CA GLN A 114 -7.35 -8.36 -2.56
C GLN A 114 -6.39 -8.16 -3.74
N GLN A 115 -5.42 -9.06 -3.96
CA GLN A 115 -4.47 -8.97 -5.08
C GLN A 115 -5.14 -9.27 -6.43
N TYR A 116 -4.56 -8.79 -7.54
CA TYR A 116 -5.01 -9.14 -8.89
C TYR A 116 -4.50 -10.51 -9.31
N HIS A 117 -3.33 -10.91 -8.82
CA HIS A 117 -2.73 -12.22 -9.05
C HIS A 117 -2.49 -12.89 -7.72
N ILE A 118 -3.19 -14.00 -7.47
CA ILE A 118 -3.10 -14.77 -6.23
C ILE A 118 -2.55 -16.15 -6.57
N SER A 119 -1.42 -16.52 -5.97
CA SER A 119 -0.85 -17.86 -6.15
C SER A 119 -1.70 -18.91 -5.41
N SER A 120 -1.66 -20.17 -5.85
CA SER A 120 -2.38 -21.25 -5.17
C SER A 120 -1.93 -21.42 -3.71
N SER A 121 -0.63 -21.25 -3.42
CA SER A 121 -0.10 -21.30 -2.06
C SER A 121 -0.61 -20.15 -1.20
N ASP A 122 -0.64 -18.93 -1.73
CA ASP A 122 -1.17 -17.77 -1.00
C ASP A 122 -2.67 -17.94 -0.72
N LEU A 123 -3.42 -18.48 -1.68
CA LEU A 123 -4.85 -18.72 -1.51
C LEU A 123 -5.14 -19.75 -0.42
N ILE A 124 -4.36 -20.84 -0.35
CA ILE A 124 -4.46 -21.86 0.71
C ILE A 124 -4.13 -21.23 2.07
N LEU A 125 -3.07 -20.42 2.14
CA LEU A 125 -2.70 -19.69 3.35
C LEU A 125 -3.84 -18.76 3.80
N ALA A 126 -4.41 -17.99 2.87
CA ALA A 126 -5.53 -17.09 3.16
C ALA A 126 -6.76 -17.85 3.67
N ASP A 127 -7.13 -18.98 3.05
CA ASP A 127 -8.25 -19.82 3.51
C ASP A 127 -8.04 -20.30 4.96
N GLY A 128 -6.86 -20.83 5.26
CA GLY A 128 -6.50 -21.28 6.61
C GLY A 128 -6.58 -20.15 7.64
N LEU A 129 -6.06 -18.96 7.31
CA LEU A 129 -6.11 -17.79 8.17
C LEU A 129 -7.54 -17.29 8.40
N LEU A 130 -8.40 -17.28 7.37
CA LEU A 130 -9.80 -16.85 7.49
C LEU A 130 -10.63 -17.82 8.33
N ARG A 131 -10.43 -19.14 8.17
CA ARG A 131 -11.06 -20.17 9.00
C ARG A 131 -10.62 -20.05 10.46
N SER A 132 -9.32 -19.91 10.70
CA SER A 132 -8.77 -19.68 12.03
C SER A 132 -9.33 -18.40 12.66
N PHE A 133 -9.39 -17.30 11.91
CA PHE A 133 -9.98 -16.05 12.37
C PHE A 133 -11.45 -16.19 12.77
N ALA A 134 -12.27 -16.86 11.95
CA ALA A 134 -13.69 -17.06 12.25
C ALA A 134 -13.91 -17.92 13.50
N TYR A 135 -13.17 -19.02 13.64
CA TYR A 135 -13.21 -19.87 14.83
C TYR A 135 -12.75 -19.12 16.09
N GLU A 136 -11.62 -18.41 16.01
CA GLU A 136 -11.10 -17.64 17.14
C GLU A 136 -12.00 -16.46 17.49
N PHE A 137 -12.74 -15.90 16.54
CA PHE A 137 -13.74 -14.88 16.85
C PHE A 137 -14.83 -15.45 17.78
N GLU A 138 -15.28 -16.68 17.55
CA GLU A 138 -16.23 -17.36 18.43
C GLU A 138 -15.66 -17.60 19.83
N VAL A 139 -14.39 -17.95 19.92
CA VAL A 139 -13.70 -18.22 21.20
C VAL A 139 -13.43 -16.95 21.98
N LEU A 140 -12.94 -15.90 21.30
CA LEU A 140 -12.42 -14.69 21.94
C LEU A 140 -13.50 -13.65 22.22
N TYR A 141 -14.34 -13.34 21.23
CA TYR A 141 -15.34 -12.28 21.32
C TYR A 141 -16.69 -12.82 21.79
N TYR A 142 -17.25 -13.79 21.04
CA TYR A 142 -18.57 -14.36 21.33
C TYR A 142 -18.57 -15.19 22.63
N GLN A 143 -17.49 -15.94 22.88
CA GLN A 143 -17.32 -16.81 24.05
C GLN A 143 -18.45 -17.83 24.23
N ARG A 144 -19.21 -18.13 23.16
CA ARG A 144 -20.39 -19.02 23.18
C ARG A 144 -21.45 -18.59 24.19
N ARG A 145 -21.51 -17.29 24.46
CA ARG A 145 -22.44 -16.69 25.42
C ARG A 145 -23.69 -16.19 24.70
N GLU A 146 -24.87 -16.61 25.14
CA GLU A 146 -26.14 -16.21 24.54
C GLU A 146 -26.29 -14.68 24.48
N ASP A 147 -25.88 -13.98 25.53
CA ASP A 147 -25.93 -12.52 25.63
C ASP A 147 -24.90 -11.78 24.74
N ARG A 148 -24.10 -12.52 23.95
CA ARG A 148 -23.17 -12.00 22.94
C ARG A 148 -23.45 -12.50 21.52
N ILE A 149 -24.56 -13.20 21.29
CA ILE A 149 -24.86 -13.80 19.98
C ILE A 149 -24.91 -12.76 18.85
N HIS A 150 -25.29 -11.52 19.16
CA HIS A 150 -25.33 -10.40 18.22
C HIS A 150 -23.94 -9.95 17.72
N PHE A 151 -22.85 -10.37 18.35
CA PHE A 151 -21.49 -10.19 17.83
C PHE A 151 -21.24 -11.04 16.58
N CYS A 152 -21.93 -12.18 16.45
CA CYS A 152 -21.78 -13.11 15.32
C CYS A 152 -22.49 -12.59 14.07
N ARG A 153 -21.94 -11.54 13.46
CA ARG A 153 -22.46 -10.96 12.23
C ARG A 153 -22.18 -11.86 11.03
N GLN A 154 -23.04 -11.77 10.01
CA GLN A 154 -22.85 -12.47 8.72
C GLN A 154 -21.50 -12.18 8.07
N SER A 155 -20.87 -11.04 8.35
CA SER A 155 -19.56 -10.69 7.82
C SER A 155 -18.48 -11.67 8.23
N ILE A 156 -18.54 -12.25 9.43
CA ILE A 156 -17.61 -13.30 9.86
C ILE A 156 -17.81 -14.57 9.03
N HIS A 157 -19.07 -14.99 8.83
CA HIS A 157 -19.38 -16.16 8.00
C HIS A 157 -18.96 -15.95 6.54
N ALA A 158 -19.16 -14.76 5.98
CA ALA A 158 -18.80 -14.44 4.61
C ALA A 158 -17.30 -14.62 4.32
N LEU A 159 -16.44 -14.47 5.33
CA LEU A 159 -14.99 -14.71 5.20
C LEU A 159 -14.67 -16.15 4.79
N LEU A 160 -15.45 -17.13 5.27
CA LEU A 160 -15.22 -18.56 5.01
C LEU A 160 -15.41 -18.96 3.54
N HIS A 161 -16.06 -18.10 2.75
CA HIS A 161 -16.33 -18.34 1.34
C HIS A 161 -15.34 -17.63 0.41
N LEU A 162 -14.53 -16.69 0.92
CA LEU A 162 -13.70 -15.84 0.07
C LEU A 162 -12.73 -16.64 -0.79
N ALA A 163 -12.05 -17.63 -0.20
CA ALA A 163 -11.06 -18.41 -0.93
C ALA A 163 -11.70 -19.29 -2.02
N SER A 164 -12.80 -19.97 -1.71
CA SER A 164 -13.54 -20.78 -2.69
C SER A 164 -14.12 -19.93 -3.82
N GLU A 165 -14.57 -18.71 -3.50
CA GLU A 165 -15.07 -17.76 -4.50
C GLU A 165 -13.96 -17.26 -5.43
N VAL A 166 -12.75 -17.04 -4.91
CA VAL A 166 -11.57 -16.73 -5.74
C VAL A 166 -11.32 -17.85 -6.76
N THR A 167 -11.41 -19.12 -6.34
CA THR A 167 -11.28 -20.26 -7.26
C THR A 167 -12.41 -20.30 -8.30
N ARG A 168 -13.63 -19.94 -7.91
CA ARG A 168 -14.81 -20.03 -8.76
C ARG A 168 -14.90 -18.94 -9.83
N ILE A 169 -14.62 -17.68 -9.47
CA ILE A 169 -14.85 -16.51 -10.33
C ILE A 169 -13.62 -15.60 -10.48
N GLY A 170 -12.49 -15.99 -9.92
CA GLY A 170 -11.25 -15.20 -9.91
C GLY A 170 -11.20 -14.18 -8.76
N PRO A 171 -10.08 -13.44 -8.65
CA PRO A 171 -9.84 -12.51 -7.55
C PRO A 171 -10.96 -11.45 -7.39
N PRO A 172 -11.44 -11.18 -6.16
CA PRO A 172 -12.53 -10.24 -5.91
C PRO A 172 -12.31 -8.82 -6.43
N ILE A 173 -11.05 -8.40 -6.65
CA ILE A 173 -10.76 -7.09 -7.23
C ILE A 173 -11.26 -6.98 -8.67
N CYS A 174 -11.22 -8.09 -9.43
CA CYS A 174 -11.66 -8.17 -10.83
C CYS A 174 -13.19 -8.17 -10.97
N SER A 175 -13.93 -8.63 -9.96
CA SER A 175 -15.40 -8.68 -9.91
C SER A 175 -16.01 -7.63 -8.98
N SER A 176 -15.19 -6.67 -8.52
CA SER A 176 -15.62 -5.64 -7.58
C SER A 176 -16.58 -4.61 -8.20
N GLN A 177 -17.45 -4.05 -7.36
CA GLN A 177 -18.44 -3.05 -7.76
C GLN A 177 -17.88 -1.62 -7.83
N TRP A 178 -16.58 -1.41 -7.59
CA TRP A 178 -15.96 -0.07 -7.55
C TRP A 178 -16.22 0.74 -8.83
N THR A 179 -16.01 0.11 -9.99
CA THR A 179 -16.20 0.74 -11.30
C THR A 179 -17.67 1.06 -11.55
N MET A 180 -18.57 0.18 -11.12
CA MET A 180 -20.01 0.38 -11.24
C MET A 180 -20.48 1.54 -10.36
N GLU A 181 -20.10 1.60 -9.08
CA GLU A 181 -20.44 2.70 -8.17
C GLU A 181 -19.90 4.05 -8.67
N ARG A 182 -18.66 4.07 -9.15
CA ARG A 182 -18.08 5.28 -9.76
C ARG A 182 -18.87 5.71 -11.00
N THR A 183 -19.31 4.77 -11.82
CA THR A 183 -20.11 5.06 -13.02
C THR A 183 -21.47 5.63 -12.63
N ILE A 184 -22.13 5.08 -11.60
CA ILE A 184 -23.39 5.61 -11.06
C ILE A 184 -23.20 7.06 -10.60
N GLY A 185 -22.13 7.34 -9.84
CA GLY A 185 -21.80 8.70 -9.40
C GLY A 185 -21.58 9.67 -10.57
N ASN A 186 -20.73 9.29 -11.53
CA ASN A 186 -20.45 10.08 -12.73
C ASN A 186 -21.72 10.38 -13.54
N LEU A 187 -22.60 9.39 -13.71
CA LEU A 187 -23.86 9.58 -14.42
C LEU A 187 -24.83 10.49 -13.64
N GLY A 188 -24.83 10.41 -12.31
CA GLY A 188 -25.59 11.30 -11.45
C GLY A 188 -25.18 12.77 -11.60
N GLU A 189 -23.87 13.05 -11.72
CA GLU A 189 -23.35 14.40 -11.98
C GLU A 189 -23.76 14.98 -13.35
N GLU A 190 -24.14 14.12 -14.30
CA GLU A 190 -24.60 14.52 -15.63
C GLU A 190 -26.09 14.85 -15.71
N ILE A 191 -26.86 14.62 -14.64
CA ILE A 191 -28.28 14.95 -14.59
C ILE A 191 -28.44 16.47 -14.50
N ARG A 192 -28.91 17.09 -15.58
CA ARG A 192 -29.08 18.55 -15.68
C ARG A 192 -30.54 19.02 -15.69
N GLN A 193 -31.48 18.08 -15.81
CA GLN A 193 -32.91 18.39 -15.87
C GLN A 193 -33.66 17.81 -14.66
N PRO A 194 -33.94 18.61 -13.62
CA PRO A 194 -34.59 18.13 -12.41
C PRO A 194 -36.06 17.75 -12.62
N SER A 195 -36.72 18.26 -13.67
CA SER A 195 -38.12 17.94 -13.98
C SER A 195 -38.34 16.58 -14.65
N ASN A 196 -37.31 16.01 -15.28
CA ASN A 196 -37.37 14.66 -15.86
C ASN A 196 -36.00 13.95 -15.77
N PRO A 197 -35.54 13.65 -14.55
CA PRO A 197 -34.18 13.18 -14.30
C PRO A 197 -33.91 11.81 -14.95
N TYR A 198 -34.89 10.91 -14.95
CA TYR A 198 -34.73 9.56 -15.50
C TYR A 198 -34.64 9.55 -17.03
N ALA A 199 -35.44 10.35 -17.73
CA ALA A 199 -35.33 10.47 -19.18
C ALA A 199 -34.00 11.14 -19.57
N ASN A 200 -33.58 12.17 -18.84
CA ASN A 200 -32.29 12.82 -19.05
C ASN A 200 -31.13 11.83 -18.84
N LEU A 201 -31.13 11.09 -17.73
CA LEU A 201 -30.16 10.05 -17.43
C LEU A 201 -30.10 8.98 -18.52
N SER A 202 -31.25 8.54 -19.02
CA SER A 202 -31.33 7.55 -20.10
C SER A 202 -30.67 8.05 -21.39
N GLN A 203 -30.92 9.32 -21.76
CA GLN A 203 -30.28 9.95 -22.91
C GLN A 203 -28.77 10.14 -22.71
N ARG A 204 -28.32 10.52 -21.51
CA ARG A 204 -26.89 10.61 -21.16
C ARG A 204 -26.20 9.25 -21.28
N GLY A 205 -26.84 8.20 -20.76
CA GLY A 205 -26.37 6.82 -20.87
C GLY A 205 -26.26 6.37 -22.33
N LEU A 206 -27.31 6.58 -23.14
CA LEU A 206 -27.33 6.26 -24.56
C LEU A 206 -26.20 6.97 -25.32
N LEU A 207 -26.05 8.28 -25.11
CA LEU A 207 -24.99 9.07 -25.74
C LEU A 207 -23.61 8.53 -25.39
N ARG A 208 -23.37 8.16 -24.12
CA ARG A 208 -22.08 7.59 -23.69
C ARG A 208 -21.81 6.24 -24.33
N CYS A 209 -22.82 5.38 -24.43
CA CYS A 209 -22.72 4.11 -25.15
C CYS A 209 -22.39 4.32 -26.62
N GLN A 210 -23.05 5.27 -27.29
CA GLN A 210 -22.80 5.62 -28.68
C GLN A 210 -21.36 6.12 -28.90
N VAL A 211 -20.90 7.05 -28.05
CA VAL A 211 -19.51 7.57 -28.10
C VAL A 211 -18.49 6.46 -27.84
N ASN A 212 -18.72 5.62 -26.83
CA ASN A 212 -17.83 4.50 -26.51
C ASN A 212 -17.78 3.48 -27.65
N ALA A 213 -18.93 3.16 -28.27
CA ALA A 213 -19.00 2.24 -29.41
C ALA A 213 -18.25 2.81 -30.63
N LEU A 214 -18.43 4.10 -30.91
CA LEU A 214 -17.74 4.80 -32.00
C LEU A 214 -16.23 4.85 -31.77
N ILE A 215 -15.78 5.13 -30.53
CA ILE A 215 -14.37 5.05 -30.15
C ILE A 215 -13.84 3.61 -30.26
N ALA A 216 -14.62 2.59 -29.91
CA ALA A 216 -14.19 1.20 -30.04
C ALA A 216 -14.06 0.76 -31.50
N MET A 217 -14.97 1.20 -32.37
CA MET A 217 -14.97 0.91 -33.81
C MET A 217 -13.91 1.70 -34.57
N VAL A 218 -13.71 2.97 -34.21
CA VAL A 218 -12.73 3.87 -34.82
C VAL A 218 -11.88 4.49 -33.71
N PRO A 219 -10.87 3.76 -33.22
CA PRO A 219 -10.06 4.21 -32.09
C PRO A 219 -9.36 5.55 -32.29
N ASP A 220 -9.08 5.95 -33.52
CA ASP A 220 -8.44 7.23 -33.87
C ASP A 220 -9.28 8.46 -33.49
N LEU A 221 -10.61 8.30 -33.33
CA LEU A 221 -11.51 9.36 -32.91
C LEU A 221 -11.48 9.61 -31.40
N ASN A 222 -10.75 8.80 -30.64
CA ASN A 222 -10.62 9.01 -29.20
C ASN A 222 -9.80 10.28 -28.91
N PRO A 223 -10.40 11.36 -28.37
CA PRO A 223 -9.66 12.58 -28.05
C PRO A 223 -8.60 12.35 -26.97
N SER A 224 -8.73 11.30 -26.17
CA SER A 224 -7.75 10.87 -25.16
C SER A 224 -6.59 10.08 -25.74
N ARG A 225 -6.61 9.67 -27.02
CA ARG A 225 -5.42 9.05 -27.65
C ARG A 225 -4.24 10.00 -27.80
N CYS A 226 -4.46 11.31 -27.71
CA CYS A 226 -3.36 12.26 -27.55
C CYS A 226 -2.53 12.05 -26.26
N ASP A 227 -2.95 11.16 -25.33
CA ASP A 227 -2.12 10.73 -24.19
C ASP A 227 -0.93 9.82 -24.58
N SER A 228 -0.77 9.46 -25.86
CA SER A 228 0.48 8.84 -26.36
C SER A 228 1.67 9.81 -26.33
N ASP A 229 1.41 11.12 -26.24
CA ASP A 229 2.47 12.11 -26.18
C ASP A 229 2.97 12.23 -24.74
N LEU A 230 4.11 11.57 -24.49
CA LEU A 230 4.86 11.78 -23.26
C LEU A 230 5.02 13.29 -23.01
N PRO A 231 4.83 13.75 -21.76
CA PRO A 231 4.86 15.17 -21.48
C PRO A 231 6.21 15.76 -21.90
N ARG A 232 6.20 16.99 -22.42
CA ARG A 232 7.41 17.62 -22.97
C ARG A 232 8.64 17.46 -22.07
N GLY A 233 9.71 16.89 -22.62
CA GLY A 233 10.97 16.65 -21.91
C GLY A 233 10.97 15.42 -21.01
N ALA A 234 9.95 14.57 -21.09
CA ALA A 234 10.02 13.20 -20.64
C ALA A 234 10.91 12.38 -21.59
N LEU A 235 11.51 11.32 -21.05
CA LEU A 235 12.33 10.39 -21.80
C LEU A 235 11.75 8.99 -21.62
N ASP A 236 11.27 8.41 -22.73
CA ASP A 236 10.80 7.04 -22.74
C ASP A 236 11.96 6.08 -22.50
N LEU A 237 11.72 5.12 -21.62
CA LEU A 237 12.61 3.98 -21.41
C LEU A 237 11.86 2.73 -21.87
N THR A 238 12.58 1.78 -22.44
CA THR A 238 11.98 0.50 -22.86
C THR A 238 11.26 -0.19 -21.70
N GLY A 239 10.15 -0.87 -21.98
CA GLY A 239 9.41 -1.65 -20.97
C GLY A 239 8.41 -0.86 -20.12
N GLY A 240 7.96 0.31 -20.57
CA GLY A 240 6.92 1.11 -19.89
C GLY A 240 7.45 2.02 -18.77
N TYR A 241 8.76 2.12 -18.62
CA TYR A 241 9.39 3.06 -17.71
C TYR A 241 9.58 4.41 -18.39
N VAL A 242 9.36 5.53 -17.70
CA VAL A 242 9.55 6.87 -18.30
C VAL A 242 10.20 7.82 -17.31
N LEU A 243 11.34 8.43 -17.66
CA LEU A 243 11.86 9.54 -16.87
C LEU A 243 11.02 10.79 -17.11
N LEU A 244 10.56 11.41 -16.02
CA LEU A 244 9.75 12.62 -16.08
C LEU A 244 10.53 13.79 -15.47
N ARG A 245 10.26 15.00 -15.97
CA ARG A 245 10.73 16.24 -15.34
C ARG A 245 10.23 16.31 -13.88
N ALA A 246 10.95 16.88 -12.92
CA ALA A 246 12.09 17.78 -13.01
C ALA A 246 13.46 17.10 -13.14
N GLN A 247 14.36 17.71 -13.90
CA GLN A 247 15.74 17.28 -14.10
C GLN A 247 16.69 18.48 -13.94
N ASP A 248 17.92 18.22 -13.49
CA ASP A 248 18.97 19.23 -13.35
C ASP A 248 19.25 19.94 -14.69
N ARG A 249 19.57 21.24 -14.63
CA ARG A 249 19.93 22.03 -15.82
C ARG A 249 21.37 21.79 -16.28
N TYR A 250 22.26 21.50 -15.33
CA TYR A 250 23.69 21.30 -15.56
C TYR A 250 24.19 20.07 -14.81
N SER A 251 25.23 19.42 -15.34
CA SER A 251 25.87 18.29 -14.69
C SER A 251 26.56 18.69 -13.39
N ARG A 252 26.44 17.87 -12.35
CA ARG A 252 27.01 18.10 -11.01
C ARG A 252 27.87 16.92 -10.59
N LEU A 253 28.92 17.17 -9.84
CA LEU A 253 29.72 16.11 -9.22
C LEU A 253 28.84 15.31 -8.24
N MET A 254 28.93 13.98 -8.31
CA MET A 254 28.35 13.10 -7.30
C MET A 254 29.05 13.31 -5.96
N LYS A 255 28.31 13.12 -4.84
CA LYS A 255 28.96 13.03 -3.52
C LYS A 255 29.83 11.78 -3.46
N GLU A 256 30.83 11.78 -2.58
CA GLU A 256 31.76 10.65 -2.43
C GLU A 256 31.05 9.34 -2.09
N THR A 257 30.06 9.37 -1.20
CA THR A 257 29.26 8.18 -0.83
C THR A 257 28.46 7.64 -2.01
N GLU A 258 27.85 8.52 -2.80
CA GLU A 258 27.07 8.16 -4.00
C GLU A 258 28.00 7.60 -5.09
N ALA A 259 29.19 8.18 -5.25
CA ALA A 259 30.20 7.70 -6.18
C ALA A 259 30.71 6.31 -5.75
N MET A 260 31.02 6.09 -4.46
CA MET A 260 31.39 4.76 -3.96
C MET A 260 30.31 3.70 -4.24
N ALA A 261 29.03 4.04 -4.09
CA ALA A 261 27.92 3.16 -4.43
C ALA A 261 27.88 2.82 -5.93
N LEU A 262 28.09 3.82 -6.81
CA LEU A 262 28.18 3.61 -8.26
C LEU A 262 29.39 2.73 -8.64
N LYS A 263 30.54 2.93 -8.00
CA LYS A 263 31.73 2.09 -8.20
C LYS A 263 31.43 0.63 -7.88
N LYS A 264 30.79 0.36 -6.74
CA LYS A 264 30.37 -1.00 -6.36
C LYS A 264 29.43 -1.62 -7.38
N TYR A 265 28.43 -0.88 -7.88
CA TYR A 265 27.50 -1.35 -8.90
C TYR A 265 28.20 -1.72 -10.22
N ILE A 266 29.11 -0.86 -10.70
CA ILE A 266 29.87 -1.10 -11.93
C ILE A 266 30.77 -2.34 -11.79
N GLN A 267 31.40 -2.50 -10.64
CA GLN A 267 32.26 -3.66 -10.36
C GLN A 267 31.46 -4.97 -10.37
N SER A 268 30.28 -4.99 -9.75
CA SER A 268 29.45 -6.20 -9.66
C SER A 268 28.73 -6.57 -10.96
N HIS A 269 28.23 -5.59 -11.73
CA HIS A 269 27.38 -5.87 -12.91
C HIS A 269 28.14 -5.80 -14.23
N HIS A 270 29.30 -5.16 -14.26
CA HIS A 270 30.02 -4.90 -15.51
C HIS A 270 31.50 -5.31 -15.47
N SER A 271 32.00 -5.94 -14.40
CA SER A 271 33.37 -6.49 -14.31
C SER A 271 34.48 -5.50 -14.72
N LEU A 272 34.27 -4.20 -14.48
CA LEU A 272 35.26 -3.15 -14.76
C LEU A 272 36.11 -2.92 -13.52
N THR A 273 37.42 -3.14 -13.63
CA THR A 273 38.40 -2.98 -12.54
C THR A 273 39.05 -1.59 -12.49
N GLN A 274 39.09 -0.86 -13.62
CA GLN A 274 39.66 0.49 -13.70
C GLN A 274 38.59 1.53 -14.07
N LEU A 275 38.34 2.46 -13.16
CA LEU A 275 37.55 3.66 -13.43
C LEU A 275 38.47 4.75 -14.02
N GLY A 276 37.95 5.58 -14.92
CA GLY A 276 38.71 6.66 -15.55
C GLY A 276 39.27 7.66 -14.52
N LYS A 277 40.25 8.48 -14.96
CA LYS A 277 40.92 9.49 -14.11
C LYS A 277 39.98 10.57 -13.54
N ASP A 278 38.81 10.76 -14.16
CA ASP A 278 37.83 11.80 -13.81
C ASP A 278 36.78 11.30 -12.80
N TRP A 279 37.20 11.08 -11.54
CA TRP A 279 36.34 10.63 -10.45
C TRP A 279 36.33 11.63 -9.28
N PRO A 280 35.18 11.95 -8.66
CA PRO A 280 33.82 11.44 -8.90
C PRO A 280 33.19 11.96 -10.20
N PRO A 281 32.27 11.21 -10.83
CA PRO A 281 31.71 11.58 -12.12
C PRO A 281 30.71 12.74 -11.99
N LYS A 282 30.55 13.49 -13.07
CA LYS A 282 29.50 14.50 -13.20
C LYS A 282 28.22 13.87 -13.76
N ILE A 283 27.09 14.07 -13.09
CA ILE A 283 25.79 13.50 -13.46
C ILE A 283 24.71 14.57 -13.62
N VAL A 284 23.64 14.24 -14.33
CA VAL A 284 22.41 15.04 -14.38
C VAL A 284 21.31 14.25 -13.70
N ARG A 285 20.77 14.80 -12.61
CA ARG A 285 19.73 14.14 -11.81
C ARG A 285 18.35 14.35 -12.40
N TRP A 286 17.53 13.32 -12.30
CA TRP A 286 16.10 13.31 -12.58
C TRP A 286 15.34 13.01 -11.28
N ALA A 287 14.17 13.62 -11.14
CA ALA A 287 13.40 13.56 -9.90
C ALA A 287 12.23 12.58 -9.94
N ARG A 288 11.85 12.07 -11.11
CA ARG A 288 10.63 11.30 -11.29
C ARG A 288 10.82 10.20 -12.32
N LEU A 289 10.30 9.03 -12.00
CA LEU A 289 10.24 7.85 -12.86
C LEU A 289 8.79 7.35 -12.86
N ARG A 290 8.17 7.25 -14.03
CA ARG A 290 6.93 6.50 -14.21
C ARG A 290 7.29 5.02 -14.33
N LEU A 291 6.60 4.20 -13.56
CA LEU A 291 6.73 2.74 -13.57
C LEU A 291 5.71 2.12 -14.55
N PRO A 292 5.91 0.87 -14.99
CA PRO A 292 5.00 0.19 -15.92
C PRO A 292 3.56 0.07 -15.39
N ASN A 293 3.40 0.01 -14.06
CA ASN A 293 2.09 0.00 -13.39
C ASN A 293 1.41 1.39 -13.33
N GLY A 294 1.97 2.41 -13.99
CA GLY A 294 1.45 3.78 -14.04
C GLY A 294 1.79 4.65 -12.83
N GLN A 295 2.37 4.09 -11.76
CA GLN A 295 2.80 4.89 -10.61
C GLN A 295 3.95 5.82 -10.99
N VAL A 296 4.01 7.00 -10.36
CA VAL A 296 5.14 7.92 -10.51
C VAL A 296 5.97 7.90 -9.24
N ALA A 297 7.08 7.19 -9.28
CA ALA A 297 8.10 7.18 -8.25
C ALA A 297 8.88 8.50 -8.27
N ARG A 298 8.85 9.22 -7.15
CA ARG A 298 9.52 10.51 -6.98
C ARG A 298 10.86 10.31 -6.28
N SER A 299 11.58 11.41 -6.07
CA SER A 299 12.91 11.36 -5.45
C SER A 299 13.01 12.31 -4.26
N ARG A 300 13.83 11.92 -3.28
CA ARG A 300 14.15 12.71 -2.10
C ARG A 300 14.68 14.09 -2.48
N TRP A 301 15.48 14.19 -3.54
CA TRP A 301 16.04 15.46 -4.01
C TRP A 301 14.99 16.56 -4.20
N LYS A 302 13.80 16.25 -4.75
CA LYS A 302 12.75 17.25 -4.94
C LYS A 302 11.68 17.25 -3.86
N GLU A 303 11.42 16.11 -3.22
CA GLU A 303 10.42 16.06 -2.14
C GLU A 303 10.93 16.68 -0.84
N ALA A 304 12.22 16.57 -0.52
CA ALA A 304 12.81 17.17 0.68
C ALA A 304 12.80 18.70 0.68
N LEU A 305 12.58 19.34 -0.47
CA LEU A 305 12.44 20.81 -0.60
C LEU A 305 11.06 21.32 -0.20
N LYS A 306 10.11 20.43 0.07
CA LYS A 306 8.73 20.78 0.40
C LYS A 306 8.45 20.43 1.86
N PRO A 307 7.63 21.23 2.55
CA PRO A 307 7.26 20.92 3.93
C PRO A 307 6.35 19.67 3.97
N ILE A 308 6.46 18.90 5.06
CA ILE A 308 5.78 17.61 5.21
C ILE A 308 4.26 17.72 5.05
N ASN A 309 3.65 18.81 5.51
CA ASN A 309 2.21 19.06 5.40
C ASN A 309 1.71 19.37 3.98
N LYS A 310 2.61 19.59 3.01
CA LYS A 310 2.26 19.88 1.60
C LYS A 310 2.74 18.79 0.63
N ILE A 311 3.11 17.61 1.15
CA ILE A 311 3.56 16.49 0.32
C ILE A 311 2.82 15.21 0.62
N ARG A 312 2.81 14.34 -0.40
CA ARG A 312 2.52 12.92 -0.29
C ARG A 312 3.73 12.19 -0.87
N ILE A 313 4.56 11.69 0.03
CA ILE A 313 5.86 11.10 -0.25
C ILE A 313 5.65 9.91 -1.18
N ALA A 314 6.33 9.91 -2.32
CA ALA A 314 6.23 8.86 -3.33
C ALA A 314 7.60 8.34 -3.77
N ARG A 315 8.59 8.44 -2.86
CA ARG A 315 10.00 8.10 -3.11
C ARG A 315 10.46 6.77 -2.51
N ASN A 316 9.57 6.03 -1.84
CA ASN A 316 9.87 4.70 -1.28
C ASN A 316 9.33 3.60 -2.19
N PHE A 317 10.06 2.49 -2.32
CA PHE A 317 9.76 1.44 -3.30
C PHE A 317 10.33 0.08 -2.90
N ILE A 318 9.89 -0.96 -3.62
CA ILE A 318 10.39 -2.33 -3.53
C ILE A 318 11.34 -2.62 -4.69
N VAL A 319 12.45 -3.32 -4.39
CA VAL A 319 13.49 -3.74 -5.34
C VAL A 319 13.53 -5.25 -5.51
N ASP A 320 13.55 -5.72 -6.76
CA ASP A 320 13.51 -7.13 -7.15
C ASP A 320 14.68 -7.99 -6.62
N ASN A 321 15.92 -7.50 -6.70
CA ASN A 321 17.10 -8.36 -6.57
C ASN A 321 17.37 -8.92 -5.15
N SER A 322 16.55 -8.55 -4.16
CA SER A 322 16.66 -9.04 -2.77
C SER A 322 15.46 -8.65 -1.89
N VAL A 323 14.30 -8.35 -2.49
CA VAL A 323 13.09 -7.88 -1.79
C VAL A 323 13.42 -6.79 -0.76
N SER A 324 14.19 -5.80 -1.19
CA SER A 324 14.69 -4.75 -0.30
C SER A 324 13.87 -3.48 -0.48
N LEU A 325 13.49 -2.86 0.64
CA LEU A 325 12.82 -1.58 0.66
C LEU A 325 13.87 -0.47 0.48
N GLY A 326 13.57 0.52 -0.34
CA GLY A 326 14.49 1.62 -0.59
C GLY A 326 13.80 2.98 -0.69
N GLU A 327 14.55 4.03 -0.43
CA GLU A 327 14.20 5.43 -0.67
C GLU A 327 15.05 6.00 -1.82
N VAL A 328 14.44 6.52 -2.89
CA VAL A 328 15.19 7.04 -4.04
C VAL A 328 15.70 8.43 -3.73
N LEU A 329 17.01 8.64 -3.85
CA LEU A 329 17.62 9.96 -3.78
C LEU A 329 17.36 10.74 -5.07
N TYR A 330 17.71 10.14 -6.20
CA TYR A 330 17.49 10.64 -7.56
C TYR A 330 17.78 9.54 -8.61
N TYR A 331 17.31 9.79 -9.83
CA TYR A 331 17.64 8.97 -11.01
C TYR A 331 18.68 9.70 -11.87
N PHE A 332 19.45 8.99 -12.67
CA PHE A 332 20.41 9.58 -13.59
C PHE A 332 20.70 8.63 -14.76
N GLN A 333 21.32 9.16 -15.81
CA GLN A 333 21.80 8.35 -16.93
C GLN A 333 23.32 8.41 -17.00
N CYS A 334 23.95 7.28 -17.28
CA CYS A 334 25.39 7.18 -17.48
C CYS A 334 25.70 6.17 -18.59
N ARG A 335 26.82 6.37 -19.29
CA ARG A 335 27.31 5.39 -20.25
C ARG A 335 28.25 4.41 -19.56
N ILE A 336 27.91 3.13 -19.60
CA ILE A 336 28.75 2.03 -19.10
C ILE A 336 29.09 1.14 -20.29
N LYS A 337 30.39 0.97 -20.59
CA LYS A 337 30.88 0.21 -21.78
C LYS A 337 30.23 0.65 -23.11
N GLY A 338 29.95 1.93 -23.28
CA GLY A 338 29.32 2.48 -24.49
C GLY A 338 27.78 2.34 -24.54
N SER A 339 27.18 1.55 -23.65
CA SER A 339 25.71 1.47 -23.51
C SER A 339 25.19 2.54 -22.56
N LEU A 340 24.08 3.19 -22.89
CA LEU A 340 23.42 4.15 -22.01
C LEU A 340 22.54 3.40 -21.00
N SER A 341 22.91 3.47 -19.73
CA SER A 341 22.16 2.89 -18.63
C SER A 341 21.44 3.97 -17.84
N THR A 342 20.23 3.67 -17.38
CA THR A 342 19.47 4.56 -16.48
C THR A 342 19.44 3.93 -15.10
N LEU A 343 20.00 4.64 -14.12
CA LEU A 343 20.22 4.12 -12.77
C LEU A 343 19.55 5.02 -11.72
N ALA A 344 19.31 4.47 -10.54
CA ALA A 344 18.84 5.19 -9.37
C ALA A 344 19.85 5.06 -8.22
N VAL A 345 20.12 6.17 -7.54
CA VAL A 345 20.81 6.14 -6.24
C VAL A 345 19.75 5.99 -5.16
N ILE A 346 19.89 5.00 -4.31
CA ILE A 346 18.85 4.63 -3.33
C ILE A 346 19.47 4.41 -1.95
N SER A 347 18.73 4.79 -0.91
CA SER A 347 19.03 4.44 0.48
C SER A 347 18.21 3.22 0.85
N VAL A 348 18.87 2.14 1.28
CA VAL A 348 18.21 0.86 1.57
C VAL A 348 17.88 0.76 3.05
N TYR A 349 16.62 0.42 3.34
CA TYR A 349 16.17 0.11 4.70
C TYR A 349 16.76 -1.23 5.15
N SER A 350 16.92 -1.41 6.46
CA SER A 350 17.25 -2.73 7.02
C SER A 350 16.17 -3.79 6.74
N SER A 351 16.50 -5.06 6.98
CA SER A 351 15.51 -6.13 7.07
C SER A 351 14.48 -5.84 8.17
N PRO A 352 13.20 -6.26 7.99
CA PRO A 352 12.19 -6.08 9.01
C PRO A 352 12.57 -6.75 10.34
N LEU A 353 12.15 -6.13 11.45
CA LEU A 353 12.34 -6.69 12.79
C LEU A 353 11.64 -8.06 12.93
N PRO A 354 12.38 -9.16 13.19
CA PRO A 354 11.81 -10.51 13.16
C PRO A 354 10.71 -10.77 14.19
N ASP A 355 10.84 -10.21 15.40
CA ASP A 355 9.84 -10.37 16.47
C ASP A 355 8.48 -9.79 16.07
N LEU A 356 8.48 -8.53 15.59
CA LEU A 356 7.27 -7.86 15.12
C LEU A 356 6.64 -8.59 13.94
N LEU A 357 7.46 -9.11 13.03
CA LEU A 357 6.98 -9.87 11.88
C LEU A 357 6.27 -11.16 12.32
N THR A 358 6.86 -11.89 13.28
CA THR A 358 6.31 -13.14 13.80
C THR A 358 5.00 -12.90 14.55
N ARG A 359 4.97 -11.93 15.47
CA ARG A 359 3.79 -11.62 16.27
C ARG A 359 2.61 -11.09 15.45
N SER A 360 2.91 -10.43 14.33
CA SER A 360 1.91 -9.83 13.44
C SER A 360 1.56 -10.69 12.22
N HIS A 361 1.96 -11.97 12.17
CA HIS A 361 1.73 -12.84 10.99
C HIS A 361 2.20 -12.21 9.67
N GLY A 362 3.33 -11.51 9.72
CA GLY A 362 3.92 -10.84 8.56
C GLY A 362 3.28 -9.49 8.16
N THR A 363 2.30 -8.99 8.93
CA THR A 363 1.53 -7.78 8.56
C THR A 363 2.18 -6.48 9.00
N PHE A 364 3.03 -6.50 10.03
CA PHE A 364 3.75 -5.35 10.56
C PHE A 364 5.26 -5.45 10.27
N LYS A 365 5.68 -4.87 9.13
CA LYS A 365 7.08 -4.84 8.68
C LYS A 365 7.74 -3.52 9.07
N SER A 366 8.41 -3.48 10.21
CA SER A 366 9.18 -2.32 10.70
C SER A 366 10.65 -2.45 10.34
N CYS A 367 11.21 -1.42 9.71
CA CYS A 367 12.60 -1.40 9.23
C CYS A 367 13.32 -0.14 9.74
N LYS A 368 14.57 -0.30 10.19
CA LYS A 368 15.49 0.81 10.48
C LYS A 368 15.93 1.51 9.19
N TYR A 369 15.98 2.84 9.23
CA TYR A 369 16.43 3.72 8.15
C TYR A 369 17.84 4.24 8.43
N PHE A 370 18.72 4.17 7.42
CA PHE A 370 20.14 4.53 7.55
C PHE A 370 20.52 5.85 6.87
N GLY A 371 19.58 6.53 6.20
CA GLY A 371 19.87 7.76 5.48
C GLY A 371 20.97 7.58 4.43
N ASP A 372 22.00 8.43 4.48
CA ASP A 372 23.09 8.44 3.49
C ASP A 372 24.20 7.41 3.78
N HIS A 373 24.07 6.62 4.85
CA HIS A 373 25.08 5.63 5.24
C HIS A 373 24.98 4.31 4.46
N ASN A 374 23.79 3.97 3.96
CA ASN A 374 23.52 2.71 3.24
C ASN A 374 23.03 2.97 1.82
N LEU A 375 23.87 3.65 1.01
CA LEU A 375 23.57 3.96 -0.38
C LEU A 375 24.01 2.83 -1.31
N ILE A 376 23.09 2.42 -2.19
CA ILE A 376 23.39 1.55 -3.33
C ILE A 376 22.89 2.18 -4.62
N VAL A 377 23.42 1.70 -5.75
CA VAL A 377 22.93 2.04 -7.08
C VAL A 377 22.23 0.82 -7.65
N VAL A 378 21.06 1.03 -8.26
CA VAL A 378 20.27 -0.02 -8.91
C VAL A 378 19.86 0.44 -10.31
N ASP A 379 19.62 -0.53 -11.19
CA ASP A 379 18.95 -0.26 -12.46
C ASP A 379 17.49 0.13 -12.20
N VAL A 380 16.96 1.11 -12.94
CA VAL A 380 15.57 1.56 -12.75
C VAL A 380 14.54 0.46 -13.02
N THR A 381 14.88 -0.54 -13.83
CA THR A 381 14.02 -1.71 -14.10
C THR A 381 13.85 -2.64 -12.87
N SER A 382 14.72 -2.49 -11.87
CA SER A 382 14.61 -3.21 -10.58
C SER A 382 13.55 -2.59 -9.66
N ILE A 383 13.07 -1.38 -9.95
CA ILE A 383 12.03 -0.69 -9.16
C ILE A 383 10.66 -1.15 -9.65
N LYS A 384 9.90 -1.82 -8.78
CA LYS A 384 8.60 -2.42 -9.15
C LYS A 384 7.39 -1.60 -8.77
N ALA A 385 7.37 -1.12 -7.53
CA ALA A 385 6.22 -0.38 -7.05
C ALA A 385 6.61 0.62 -5.97
N VAL A 386 5.87 1.72 -5.93
CA VAL A 386 5.93 2.73 -4.88
C VAL A 386 5.15 2.21 -3.67
N VAL A 387 5.80 2.28 -2.50
CA VAL A 387 5.22 1.90 -1.21
C VAL A 387 5.23 3.08 -0.24
N ALA A 388 4.45 2.99 0.83
CA ALA A 388 4.48 3.94 1.92
C ALA A 388 5.42 3.43 3.03
N MET A 389 6.26 4.30 3.56
CA MET A 389 7.07 4.04 4.75
C MET A 389 6.72 5.12 5.77
N ILE A 390 6.08 4.74 6.86
CA ILE A 390 5.58 5.68 7.87
C ILE A 390 6.49 5.62 9.10
N PRO A 391 7.02 6.77 9.57
CA PRO A 391 7.88 6.78 10.75
C PRO A 391 7.10 6.37 11.98
N HIS A 392 7.76 5.62 12.86
CA HIS A 392 7.21 5.21 14.15
C HIS A 392 8.31 4.89 15.15
N SER A 393 7.91 4.74 16.40
CA SER A 393 8.75 4.22 17.49
C SER A 393 8.22 2.83 17.86
N PRO A 394 8.90 1.74 17.47
CA PRO A 394 8.45 0.40 17.78
C PRO A 394 8.32 0.20 19.30
N PRO A 395 7.14 -0.23 19.81
CA PRO A 395 6.96 -0.44 21.24
C PRO A 395 7.89 -1.53 21.78
N GLY A 396 8.52 -1.28 22.92
CA GLY A 396 9.42 -2.23 23.58
C GLY A 396 10.83 -2.30 23.00
N ILE A 397 11.18 -1.43 22.05
CA ILE A 397 12.54 -1.29 21.53
C ILE A 397 13.09 0.05 21.99
N ASP A 398 14.24 0.06 22.64
CA ASP A 398 14.96 1.30 22.90
C ASP A 398 15.48 1.83 21.57
N VAL A 399 14.82 2.88 21.09
CA VAL A 399 15.04 3.42 19.76
C VAL A 399 16.30 4.28 19.70
N GLY A 400 16.83 4.75 20.85
CA GLY A 400 18.00 5.64 20.89
C GLY A 400 17.92 6.77 19.84
N GLU A 401 18.94 6.87 18.99
CA GLU A 401 18.98 7.79 17.84
C GLU A 401 18.44 7.17 16.52
N ASP A 402 18.05 5.90 16.55
CA ASP A 402 17.62 5.17 15.38
C ASP A 402 16.23 5.61 14.90
N GLN A 403 16.05 5.66 13.58
CA GLN A 403 14.76 5.96 12.98
C GLN A 403 14.17 4.69 12.35
N TYR A 404 12.97 4.34 12.78
CA TYR A 404 12.23 3.20 12.23
C TYR A 404 11.05 3.67 11.40
N TYR A 405 10.75 2.90 10.37
CA TYR A 405 9.61 3.11 9.50
C TYR A 405 8.90 1.78 9.28
N TYR A 406 7.58 1.78 9.30
CA TYR A 406 6.80 0.60 8.91
C TYR A 406 6.25 0.72 7.50
N LEU A 407 6.24 -0.41 6.81
CA LEU A 407 5.75 -0.53 5.46
C LEU A 407 4.21 -0.55 5.43
N VAL A 408 3.65 0.24 4.52
CA VAL A 408 2.25 0.10 4.10
C VAL A 408 2.20 -0.06 2.58
N GLU A 409 1.67 -1.20 2.18
CA GLU A 409 1.42 -1.55 0.78
C GLU A 409 0.05 -1.04 0.37
N ARG A 410 -0.08 -0.68 -0.91
CA ARG A 410 -1.39 -0.30 -1.44
C ARG A 410 -2.24 -1.57 -1.56
N PRO A 411 -3.45 -1.63 -0.98
CA PRO A 411 -4.36 -2.75 -1.18
C PRO A 411 -4.62 -2.97 -2.68
N GLY A 412 -4.52 -4.23 -3.13
CA GLY A 412 -4.64 -4.59 -4.56
C GLY A 412 -3.45 -4.23 -5.43
N LEU A 413 -2.31 -3.88 -4.84
CA LEU A 413 -1.03 -3.89 -5.55
C LEU A 413 -0.46 -5.32 -5.47
N ASP A 414 -0.12 -5.91 -6.60
CA ASP A 414 0.57 -7.20 -6.64
C ASP A 414 1.99 -7.01 -6.10
N VAL A 415 2.14 -7.10 -4.78
CA VAL A 415 3.44 -7.23 -4.14
C VAL A 415 3.59 -8.70 -3.78
N THR A 416 4.46 -9.39 -4.52
CA THR A 416 4.96 -10.73 -4.17
C THR A 416 5.41 -10.73 -2.72
N ASP A 417 4.94 -11.73 -1.99
CA ASP A 417 5.09 -11.86 -0.54
C ASP A 417 6.51 -11.52 -0.06
N LEU A 418 6.67 -10.42 0.70
CA LEU A 418 7.97 -10.04 1.29
C LEU A 418 8.37 -10.94 2.48
N GLY A 419 7.69 -12.07 2.68
CA GLY A 419 7.98 -13.06 3.71
C GLY A 419 8.59 -14.30 3.07
N GLY A 420 9.92 -14.36 2.98
CA GLY A 420 10.65 -15.58 2.60
C GLY A 420 10.59 -16.65 3.69
N ILE A 421 9.40 -17.10 4.08
CA ILE A 421 9.21 -18.28 4.91
C ILE A 421 8.58 -19.35 4.02
N HIS A 422 9.42 -20.01 3.22
CA HIS A 422 9.12 -21.37 2.80
C HIS A 422 9.31 -22.26 4.02
N GLU A 423 8.26 -22.43 4.82
CA GLU A 423 8.17 -23.60 5.70
C GLU A 423 8.14 -24.83 4.79
N ARG A 424 9.27 -25.53 4.71
CA ARG A 424 9.33 -26.88 4.16
C ARG A 424 8.51 -27.76 5.09
N PHE A 425 7.27 -28.05 4.70
CA PHE A 425 6.59 -29.22 5.24
C PHE A 425 7.36 -30.46 4.76
N ASN A 426 8.21 -30.99 5.64
CA ASN A 426 8.67 -32.36 5.50
C ASN A 426 7.44 -33.25 5.63
N SER A 427 7.00 -33.80 4.51
CA SER A 427 6.14 -34.97 4.50
C SER A 427 6.98 -36.14 4.99
N GLU A 428 6.84 -36.52 6.26
CA GLU A 428 7.19 -37.85 6.72
C GLU A 428 5.91 -38.62 7.05
N THR A 429 5.80 -39.76 6.35
CA THR A 429 4.83 -40.87 6.43
C THR A 429 3.39 -40.65 6.02
#